data_AF-A0A2V3VZR3-F1
#
_entry.id   AF-A0A2V3VZR3-F1
#
_cell.length_a   1.000
_cell.length_b   1.000
_cell.length_c   1.000
_cell.angle_alpha   90.00
_cell.angle_beta   90.00
_cell.angle_gamma   90.00
#
_symmetry.space_group_name_H-M   'P 1'
#
loop_
_entity.id
_entity.type
_entity.pdbx_description
1 polymer ?
#
loop_
_entity_poly.entity_id
_entity_poly.type
_entity_poly.pdbx_seq_one_letter_code
_entity_poly.pdbx_strand_id
1 'polypeptide(L)'
;MRRIVRLSLIFSIFFFFSTQAAAQSGASDSYFGNASEKFVSGIANAATGWVELPKNIILTSQKEGPLYGITIGTAMGIMHTVGRSLVGVLDAATFFIPTKPSVNPPYIWQDFSRETSY
;
A
#
# COMPACT_ATOMS: atom_id res chain seq x y z
N MET A 1 -13.97 5.12 -32.47
CA MET A 1 -13.45 3.77 -32.15
C MET A 1 -12.11 3.81 -31.41
N ARG A 2 -11.05 4.49 -31.89
CA ARG A 2 -9.74 4.55 -31.20
C ARG A 2 -9.76 4.99 -29.72
N ARG A 3 -10.63 5.94 -29.33
CA ARG A 3 -10.74 6.41 -27.93
C ARG A 3 -11.40 5.37 -27.00
N ILE A 4 -12.39 4.65 -27.50
CA ILE A 4 -13.10 3.60 -26.74
C ILE A 4 -12.17 2.39 -26.51
N VAL A 5 -11.39 2.00 -27.53
CA VAL A 5 -10.39 0.93 -27.38
C VAL A 5 -9.31 1.30 -26.37
N ARG A 6 -8.85 2.55 -26.35
CA ARG A 6 -7.88 3.04 -25.35
C ARG A 6 -8.45 3.04 -23.92
N LEU A 7 -9.70 3.45 -23.75
CA LEU A 7 -10.37 3.42 -22.44
C LEU A 7 -10.60 1.98 -21.97
N SER A 8 -10.99 1.06 -22.86
CA SER A 8 -11.09 -0.38 -22.55
C SER A 8 -9.75 -0.99 -22.16
N LEU A 9 -8.65 -0.60 -22.82
CA LEU A 9 -7.30 -1.07 -22.46
C LEU A 9 -6.90 -0.60 -21.06
N ILE A 10 -7.13 0.68 -20.74
CA ILE A 10 -6.85 1.22 -19.41
C ILE A 10 -7.68 0.49 -18.34
N PHE A 11 -8.98 0.31 -18.58
CA PHE A 11 -9.88 -0.41 -17.66
C PHE A 11 -9.47 -1.88 -17.46
N SER A 12 -9.03 -2.56 -18.51
CA SER A 12 -8.55 -3.94 -18.43
C SER A 12 -7.25 -4.04 -17.63
N ILE A 13 -6.33 -3.08 -17.77
CA ILE A 13 -5.10 -3.00 -16.96
C ILE A 13 -5.43 -2.86 -15.47
N PHE A 14 -6.43 -2.03 -15.11
CA PHE A 14 -6.89 -1.91 -13.72
C PHE A 14 -7.51 -3.20 -13.18
N PHE A 15 -8.22 -3.97 -14.01
CA PHE A 15 -8.84 -5.24 -13.61
C PHE A 15 -7.82 -6.38 -13.43
N PHE A 16 -6.70 -6.36 -14.17
CA PHE A 16 -5.60 -7.31 -13.97
C PHE A 16 -4.82 -7.04 -12.67
N PHE A 17 -4.76 -5.78 -12.21
CA PHE A 17 -4.10 -5.45 -10.94
C PHE A 17 -4.92 -5.87 -9.71
N SER A 18 -6.25 -5.94 -9.79
CA SER A 18 -7.09 -6.37 -8.66
C SER A 18 -7.05 -7.86 -8.37
N THR A 19 -6.53 -8.69 -9.28
CA THR A 19 -6.47 -10.15 -9.12
C THR A 19 -5.26 -10.65 -8.32
N GLN A 20 -4.32 -9.77 -7.96
CA GLN A 20 -3.13 -10.13 -7.17
C GLN A 20 -3.36 -9.98 -5.66
N ALA A 21 -4.42 -10.60 -5.14
CA ALA A 21 -4.68 -10.69 -3.69
C ALA A 21 -4.75 -12.14 -3.18
N ALA A 22 -4.43 -13.12 -4.04
CA ALA A 22 -4.48 -14.54 -3.70
C ALA A 22 -3.19 -15.27 -4.11
N ALA A 23 -2.04 -14.79 -3.65
CA ALA A 23 -0.84 -15.61 -3.55
C ALA A 23 -0.70 -16.04 -2.08
N GLN A 24 -1.56 -16.97 -1.65
CA GLN A 24 -1.37 -17.68 -0.39
C GLN A 24 -0.24 -18.68 -0.62
N SER A 25 0.98 -18.31 -0.24
CA SER A 25 2.18 -19.11 -0.40
C SER A 25 2.10 -20.37 0.47
N GLY A 26 1.72 -21.49 -0.13
CA GLY A 26 2.02 -22.81 0.40
C GLY A 26 3.52 -23.06 0.32
N ALA A 27 4.18 -23.13 1.49
CA ALA A 27 5.44 -23.84 1.72
C ALA A 27 6.58 -23.69 0.68
N SER A 28 6.78 -22.51 0.11
CA SER A 28 8.08 -22.16 -0.50
C SER A 28 9.08 -21.81 0.59
N ASP A 29 10.35 -22.23 0.46
CA ASP A 29 11.44 -21.98 1.43
C ASP A 29 11.31 -20.61 2.10
N SER A 30 11.43 -20.56 3.44
CA SER A 30 11.18 -19.36 4.25
C SER A 30 11.93 -18.11 3.74
N TYR A 31 13.09 -18.31 3.12
CA TYR A 31 13.83 -17.28 2.39
C TYR A 31 13.03 -16.70 1.22
N PHE A 32 12.62 -17.54 0.27
CA PHE A 32 11.90 -17.12 -0.94
C PHE A 32 10.52 -16.56 -0.59
N GLY A 33 9.84 -17.14 0.41
CA GLY A 33 8.58 -16.60 0.93
C GLY A 33 8.75 -15.17 1.44
N ASN A 34 9.68 -14.93 2.37
CA ASN A 34 9.88 -13.60 2.94
C ASN A 34 10.41 -12.59 1.90
N ALA A 35 11.34 -13.00 1.05
CA ALA A 35 11.91 -12.13 0.01
C ALA A 35 10.85 -11.72 -1.03
N SER A 36 10.01 -12.65 -1.47
CA SER A 36 8.93 -12.36 -2.41
C SER A 36 7.83 -11.50 -1.78
N GLU A 37 7.44 -11.78 -0.53
CA GLU A 37 6.46 -10.97 0.21
C GLU A 37 6.98 -9.54 0.41
N LYS A 38 8.24 -9.36 0.82
CA LYS A 38 8.87 -8.05 0.97
C LYS A 38 8.95 -7.29 -0.35
N PHE A 39 9.26 -7.97 -1.46
CA PHE A 39 9.28 -7.36 -2.78
C PHE A 39 7.90 -6.87 -3.22
N VAL A 40 6.89 -7.75 -3.13
CA VAL A 40 5.52 -7.45 -3.58
C VAL A 40 4.88 -6.37 -2.70
N SER A 41 5.01 -6.49 -1.38
CA SER A 41 4.53 -5.46 -0.45
C SER A 41 5.29 -4.13 -0.63
N GLY A 42 6.60 -4.17 -0.89
CA GLY A 42 7.40 -2.98 -1.18
C GLY A 42 6.90 -2.22 -2.42
N ILE A 43 6.71 -2.94 -3.55
CA ILE A 43 6.16 -2.35 -4.79
C ILE A 43 4.75 -1.81 -4.55
N ALA A 44 3.89 -2.58 -3.87
CA ALA A 44 2.54 -2.14 -3.53
C ALA A 44 2.57 -0.83 -2.73
N ASN A 45 3.38 -0.76 -1.68
CA ASN A 45 3.50 0.40 -0.82
C ASN A 45 4.08 1.63 -1.54
N ALA A 46 5.06 1.43 -2.41
CA ALA A 46 5.60 2.47 -3.27
C ALA A 46 4.55 3.04 -4.23
N ALA A 47 3.73 2.18 -4.84
CA ALA A 47 2.72 2.58 -5.82
C ALA A 47 1.45 3.17 -5.20
N THR A 48 1.05 2.68 -4.02
CA THR A 48 -0.24 3.02 -3.41
C THR A 48 -0.11 3.79 -2.09
N GLY A 49 1.09 4.27 -1.73
CA GLY A 49 1.31 5.04 -0.52
C GLY A 49 0.44 6.30 -0.42
N TRP A 50 0.05 6.89 -1.56
CA TRP A 50 -0.84 8.07 -1.61
C TRP A 50 -2.23 7.83 -0.99
N VAL A 51 -2.67 6.58 -0.86
CA VAL A 51 -3.95 6.22 -0.21
C VAL A 51 -3.90 6.46 1.30
N GLU A 52 -2.70 6.60 1.91
CA GLU A 52 -2.57 6.97 3.33
C GLU A 52 -3.16 8.35 3.61
N LEU A 53 -3.14 9.26 2.64
CA LEU A 53 -3.68 10.61 2.82
C LEU A 53 -5.19 10.62 3.11
N PRO A 54 -6.08 10.14 2.22
CA PRO A 54 -7.51 10.11 2.51
C PRO A 54 -7.84 9.19 3.69
N LYS A 55 -7.08 8.10 3.88
CA LYS A 55 -7.26 7.20 5.02
C LYS A 55 -7.08 7.91 6.36
N ASN A 56 -5.99 8.64 6.56
CA ASN A 56 -5.73 9.34 7.81
C ASN A 56 -6.72 10.49 8.05
N ILE A 57 -7.14 11.22 7.00
CA ILE A 57 -8.19 12.24 7.12
C ILE A 57 -9.49 11.63 7.66
N ILE A 58 -9.92 10.49 7.12
CA ILE A 58 -11.15 9.80 7.56
C ILE A 58 -10.99 9.27 8.99
N LEU A 59 -9.90 8.58 9.29
CA LEU A 59 -9.65 8.01 10.62
C LEU A 59 -9.61 9.09 11.70
N THR A 60 -8.86 10.16 11.49
CA THR A 60 -8.79 11.27 12.44
C THR A 60 -10.13 12.01 12.53
N SER A 61 -10.86 12.17 11.42
CA SER A 61 -12.21 12.74 11.44
C SER A 61 -13.17 11.93 12.31
N GLN A 62 -13.08 10.59 12.26
CA GLN A 62 -13.92 9.70 13.05
C GLN A 62 -13.53 9.70 14.54
N LYS A 63 -12.25 9.87 14.87
CA LYS A 63 -11.74 9.86 16.24
C LYS A 63 -11.96 11.19 16.97
N GLU A 64 -11.64 12.31 16.32
CA GLU A 64 -11.54 13.63 16.97
C GLU A 64 -12.45 14.69 16.34
N GLY A 65 -13.15 14.32 15.26
CA GLY A 65 -14.10 15.17 14.56
C GLY A 65 -13.54 15.79 13.26
N PRO A 66 -14.41 16.33 12.40
CA PRO A 66 -14.05 16.72 11.03
C PRO A 66 -12.96 17.77 10.93
N LEU A 67 -12.90 18.72 11.88
CA LEU A 67 -11.89 19.79 11.87
C LEU A 67 -10.49 19.25 12.15
N TYR A 68 -10.37 18.29 13.08
CA TYR A 68 -9.11 17.60 13.36
C TYR A 68 -8.68 16.72 12.19
N GLY A 69 -9.63 16.04 11.52
CA GLY A 69 -9.32 15.25 10.33
C GLY A 69 -8.79 16.08 9.16
N ILE A 70 -9.35 17.26 8.90
CA ILE A 70 -8.88 18.15 7.82
C ILE A 70 -7.50 18.73 8.13
N THR A 71 -7.17 18.95 9.39
CA THR A 71 -5.90 19.57 9.81
C THR A 71 -4.85 18.53 10.16
N ILE A 72 -4.99 17.89 11.32
CA ILE A 72 -4.08 16.85 11.84
C ILE A 72 -4.12 15.60 10.95
N GLY A 73 -5.30 15.17 10.53
CA GLY A 73 -5.45 13.99 9.67
C GLY A 73 -4.78 14.17 8.30
N THR A 74 -4.83 15.38 7.73
CA THR A 74 -4.09 15.71 6.49
C THR A 74 -2.58 15.67 6.72
N ALA A 75 -2.08 16.30 7.79
CA ALA A 75 -0.65 16.31 8.09
C ALA A 75 -0.11 14.88 8.33
N MET A 76 -0.81 14.09 9.14
CA MET A 76 -0.51 12.67 9.36
C MET A 76 -0.57 11.88 8.06
N GLY A 77 -1.59 12.11 7.23
CA GLY A 77 -1.75 11.46 5.95
C GLY A 77 -0.60 11.74 4.98
N ILE A 78 -0.08 12.97 4.93
CA ILE A 78 1.11 13.32 4.14
C ILE A 78 2.34 12.57 4.67
N MET A 79 2.56 12.58 5.99
CA MET A 79 3.70 11.91 6.62
C MET A 79 3.67 10.40 6.34
N HIS A 80 2.51 9.75 6.49
CA HIS A 80 2.36 8.34 6.17
C HIS A 80 2.47 8.05 4.68
N THR A 81 1.99 8.94 3.81
CA THR A 81 2.15 8.80 2.35
C THR A 81 3.64 8.75 1.98
N VAL A 82 4.42 9.70 2.48
CA VAL A 82 5.86 9.78 2.21
C VAL A 82 6.58 8.58 2.82
N GLY A 83 6.33 8.29 4.10
CA GLY A 83 6.95 7.16 4.79
C GLY A 83 6.67 5.82 4.10
N ARG A 84 5.41 5.52 3.79
CA ARG A 84 5.01 4.25 3.17
C ARG A 84 5.57 4.10 1.77
N SER A 85 5.61 5.18 1.00
CA SER A 85 6.17 5.14 -0.35
C SER A 85 7.68 4.92 -0.32
N LEU A 86 8.41 5.67 0.52
CA LEU A 86 9.87 5.55 0.64
C LEU A 86 10.29 4.20 1.21
N VAL A 87 9.66 3.76 2.30
CA VAL A 87 9.93 2.44 2.89
C VAL A 87 9.54 1.33 1.92
N GLY A 88 8.46 1.49 1.14
CA GLY A 88 8.10 0.55 0.08
C GLY A 88 9.19 0.42 -1.00
N VAL A 89 9.76 1.53 -1.45
CA VAL A 89 10.89 1.53 -2.40
C VAL A 89 12.12 0.85 -1.78
N LEU A 90 12.43 1.11 -0.51
CA LEU A 90 13.54 0.47 0.19
C LEU A 90 13.32 -1.04 0.37
N ASP A 91 12.10 -1.47 0.70
CA ASP A 91 11.74 -2.88 0.83
C ASP A 91 11.85 -3.61 -0.52
N ALA A 92 11.38 -2.98 -1.60
CA ALA A 92 11.51 -3.52 -2.95
C ALA A 92 12.98 -3.58 -3.42
N ALA A 93 13.81 -2.61 -3.05
CA ALA A 93 15.24 -2.59 -3.39
C ALA A 93 16.05 -3.60 -2.56
N THR A 94 15.67 -3.82 -1.31
CA THR A 94 16.36 -4.70 -0.34
C THR A 94 15.69 -6.07 -0.18
N PHE A 95 14.87 -6.47 -1.15
CA PHE A 95 14.06 -7.70 -1.08
C PHE A 95 14.89 -8.99 -0.93
N PHE A 96 16.14 -8.98 -1.44
CA PHE A 96 17.09 -10.09 -1.31
C PHE A 96 17.55 -10.33 0.14
N ILE A 97 17.29 -9.37 1.04
CA ILE A 97 17.45 -9.53 2.49
C ILE A 97 16.09 -10.00 3.04
N PRO A 98 15.97 -11.27 3.49
CA PRO A 98 14.70 -11.93 3.81
C PRO A 98 14.15 -11.51 5.18
N THR A 99 13.94 -10.20 5.36
CA THR A 99 13.24 -9.63 6.52
C THR A 99 11.74 -9.64 6.27
N LYS A 100 10.97 -9.49 7.35
CA LYS A 100 9.54 -9.15 7.23
C LYS A 100 9.39 -7.77 6.57
N PRO A 101 8.24 -7.47 5.94
CA PRO A 101 7.93 -6.13 5.44
C PRO A 101 8.10 -5.09 6.54
N SER A 102 8.73 -3.96 6.23
CA SER A 102 8.95 -2.89 7.22
C SER A 102 7.68 -2.12 7.54
N VAL A 103 6.71 -2.06 6.62
CA VAL A 103 5.42 -1.39 6.85
C VAL A 103 4.38 -2.36 7.43
N ASN A 104 3.67 -1.94 8.47
CA ASN A 104 2.56 -2.69 9.05
C ASN A 104 1.27 -1.83 9.08
N PRO A 105 0.16 -2.29 8.48
CA PRO A 105 0.00 -3.55 7.72
C PRO A 105 0.86 -3.57 6.43
N PRO A 106 1.33 -4.74 5.95
CA PRO A 106 2.12 -4.89 4.73
C PRO A 106 1.49 -4.26 3.49
N TYR A 107 0.16 -4.28 3.39
CA TYR A 107 -0.59 -3.64 2.31
C TYR A 107 -1.56 -2.60 2.84
N ILE A 108 -1.76 -1.51 2.11
CA ILE A 108 -2.59 -0.41 2.58
C ILE A 108 -4.07 -0.78 2.71
N TRP A 109 -4.55 -1.67 1.84
CA TRP A 109 -5.92 -2.18 1.81
C TRP A 109 -6.16 -3.35 2.74
N GLN A 110 -5.14 -3.84 3.45
CA GLN A 110 -5.31 -4.96 4.37
C GLN A 110 -6.13 -4.56 5.60
N ASP A 111 -5.95 -3.33 6.08
CA ASP A 111 -6.73 -2.77 7.16
C ASP A 111 -6.80 -1.24 7.05
N PHE A 112 -7.94 -0.73 6.57
CA PHE A 112 -8.19 0.71 6.49
C PHE A 112 -8.55 1.34 7.84
N SER A 113 -8.91 0.54 8.85
CA SER A 113 -9.32 1.00 10.17
C SER A 113 -8.14 1.26 11.11
N ARG A 114 -6.95 0.81 10.73
CA ARG A 114 -5.73 0.86 11.54
C ARG A 114 -4.70 1.84 10.99
N GLU A 115 -4.02 2.57 11.87
CA GLU A 115 -2.89 3.44 11.50
C GLU A 115 -1.64 2.65 11.10
N THR A 116 -0.85 3.23 10.20
CA THR A 116 0.35 2.59 9.65
C THR A 116 1.54 2.79 10.57
N SER A 117 2.29 1.71 10.84
CA SER A 117 3.54 1.73 11.60
C SER A 117 4.72 1.19 10.77
N TYR A 118 5.94 1.54 11.16
CA TYR A 118 7.20 1.19 10.50
C TYR A 118 8.15 0.46 11.46
#